data_AF-A0A7M3VGS1-F1
#
_entry.id   AF-A0A7M3VGS1-F1
#
_cell.length_a   1.000
_cell.length_b   1.000
_cell.length_c   1.000
_cell.angle_alpha   90.00
_cell.angle_beta   90.00
_cell.angle_gamma   90.00
#
_symmetry.space_group_name_H-M   'P 1'
#
loop_
_entity.id
_entity.type
_entity.pdbx_description
1 polymer ?
#
loop_
_entity_poly.entity_id
_entity_poly.type
_entity_poly.pdbx_seq_one_letter_code
_entity_poly.pdbx_strand_id
1 'polypeptide(L)'
;MAANFLEKEYGMPHIVTTPMGILNTADFIAQIGKLVNLWAFSILERKVNYDLYVENQTKFVSQATWFSKSIDCQNLAGKEAAVSGDATHAAAITKILVREMGIRVSCSGTYCKHDVERFNEQVQGLCDEIIITEDHTEIGDTIARVEPSAIFGTQMERHIGKRIDIPCGVISSPVHIQNFPSGYRPFLGYEGTNQISDLIYNSFNLGMEDHLSDVFGGHDTKEVNTKSLSTDRKDIDWSLEAESELKKIPGFVRGKIKKNTEVFAKQNNISEITVDVMYAAKEKSSL
;
A
#
# COMPACT_ATOMS: atom_id res chain seq x y z
N MET A 1 -12.29 -0.36 24.29
CA MET A 1 -12.99 -0.89 25.49
C MET A 1 -12.45 -0.28 26.79
N ALA A 2 -11.19 -0.48 27.17
CA ALA A 2 -10.65 0.09 28.43
C ALA A 2 -10.67 1.62 28.46
N ALA A 3 -10.30 2.29 27.36
CA ALA A 3 -10.33 3.75 27.27
C ALA A 3 -11.77 4.31 27.46
N ASN A 4 -12.77 3.74 26.78
CA ASN A 4 -14.18 4.12 26.94
C ASN A 4 -14.68 3.93 28.38
N PHE A 5 -14.23 2.86 29.06
CA PHE A 5 -14.55 2.65 30.46
C PHE A 5 -13.94 3.76 31.34
N LEU A 6 -12.68 4.13 31.12
CA LEU A 6 -12.04 5.20 31.87
C LEU A 6 -12.68 6.57 31.62
N GLU A 7 -13.10 6.83 30.40
CA GLU A 7 -13.85 8.04 30.05
C GLU A 7 -15.20 8.08 30.77
N LYS A 8 -15.95 6.97 30.74
CA LYS A 8 -17.28 6.90 31.35
C LYS A 8 -17.23 6.97 32.88
N GLU A 9 -16.34 6.22 33.51
CA GLU A 9 -16.29 6.09 34.98
C GLU A 9 -15.48 7.19 35.67
N TYR A 10 -14.43 7.69 35.02
CA TYR A 10 -13.49 8.63 35.64
C TYR A 10 -13.39 9.95 34.88
N GLY A 11 -14.16 10.15 33.80
CA GLY A 11 -14.09 11.37 32.99
C GLY A 11 -12.73 11.57 32.32
N MET A 12 -11.95 10.50 32.14
CA MET A 12 -10.61 10.57 31.54
C MET A 12 -10.73 10.54 30.01
N PRO A 13 -10.54 11.68 29.31
CA PRO A 13 -10.64 11.70 27.86
C PRO A 13 -9.49 10.89 27.24
N HIS A 14 -9.74 10.34 26.06
CA HIS A 14 -8.74 9.60 25.30
C HIS A 14 -8.73 10.04 23.83
N ILE A 15 -7.60 9.83 23.17
CA ILE A 15 -7.43 10.16 21.76
C ILE A 15 -7.48 8.87 20.96
N VAL A 16 -8.32 8.88 19.94
CA VAL A 16 -8.60 7.72 19.09
C VAL A 16 -7.68 7.70 17.86
N THR A 17 -7.20 8.86 17.39
CA THR A 17 -6.26 8.97 16.28
C THR A 17 -4.94 8.30 16.61
N THR A 18 -4.50 7.38 15.75
CA THR A 18 -3.18 6.73 15.87
C THR A 18 -2.11 7.60 15.21
N PRO A 19 -1.01 7.97 15.90
CA PRO A 19 0.06 8.81 15.33
C PRO A 19 0.95 8.02 14.38
N MET A 20 0.39 7.57 13.25
CA MET A 20 1.07 6.83 12.18
C MET A 20 0.94 7.60 10.87
N GLY A 21 2.08 7.97 10.28
CA GLY A 21 2.13 8.92 9.18
C GLY A 21 2.24 10.37 9.66
N ILE A 22 2.64 11.28 8.76
CA ILE A 22 2.87 12.69 9.10
C ILE A 22 1.55 13.35 9.51
N LEU A 23 0.50 13.16 8.70
CA LEU A 23 -0.79 13.84 8.89
C LEU A 23 -1.48 13.42 10.19
N ASN A 24 -1.54 12.11 10.45
CA ASN A 24 -2.17 11.61 11.68
C ASN A 24 -1.33 11.94 12.92
N THR A 25 0.00 11.99 12.82
CA THR A 25 0.86 12.41 13.94
C THR A 25 0.60 13.87 14.29
N ALA A 26 0.48 14.75 13.29
CA ALA A 26 0.13 16.15 13.51
C ALA A 26 -1.27 16.31 14.14
N ASP A 27 -2.28 15.59 13.63
CA ASP A 27 -3.64 15.61 14.18
C ASP A 27 -3.68 15.07 15.63
N PHE A 28 -2.97 13.99 15.91
CA PHE A 28 -2.83 13.45 17.26
C PHE A 28 -2.27 14.48 18.24
N ILE A 29 -1.17 15.17 17.87
CA ILE A 29 -0.57 16.21 18.71
C ILE A 29 -1.52 17.41 18.88
N ALA A 30 -2.25 17.79 17.82
CA ALA A 30 -3.25 18.84 17.91
C ALA A 30 -4.39 18.48 18.88
N GLN A 31 -4.85 17.22 18.88
CA GLN A 31 -5.84 16.73 19.83
C GLN A 31 -5.31 16.71 21.28
N ILE A 32 -4.04 16.33 21.50
CA ILE A 32 -3.38 16.48 22.81
C ILE A 32 -3.41 17.95 23.23
N GLY A 33 -3.02 18.86 22.33
CA GLY A 33 -3.04 20.30 22.58
C GLY A 33 -4.40 20.82 23.01
N LYS A 34 -5.48 20.34 22.39
CA LYS A 34 -6.85 20.68 22.78
C LYS A 34 -7.16 20.21 24.21
N LEU A 35 -6.92 18.93 24.51
CA LEU A 35 -7.23 18.35 25.83
C LEU A 35 -6.40 18.95 26.96
N VAL A 36 -5.10 19.14 26.74
CA VAL A 36 -4.20 19.75 27.75
C VAL A 36 -4.61 21.19 28.02
N ASN A 37 -4.97 21.96 26.99
CA ASN A 37 -5.35 23.36 27.16
C ASN A 37 -6.69 23.57 27.87
N LEU A 38 -7.57 22.56 27.94
CA LEU A 38 -8.77 22.63 28.79
C LEU A 38 -8.41 22.84 30.27
N TRP A 39 -7.29 22.27 30.70
CA TRP A 39 -6.83 22.33 32.10
C TRP A 39 -5.68 23.32 32.31
N ALA A 40 -4.80 23.49 31.30
CA ALA A 40 -3.61 24.33 31.41
C ALA A 40 -3.96 25.79 31.69
N PHE A 41 -5.09 26.30 31.16
CA PHE A 41 -5.53 27.66 31.46
C PHE A 41 -5.85 27.84 32.95
N SER A 42 -6.49 26.85 33.57
CA SER A 42 -6.87 26.91 35.00
C SER A 42 -5.72 26.65 35.96
N ILE A 43 -4.71 25.86 35.55
CA ILE A 43 -3.61 25.42 36.44
C ILE A 43 -2.35 26.27 36.25
N LEU A 44 -2.03 26.64 35.00
CA LEU A 44 -0.74 27.24 34.62
C LEU A 44 -0.87 28.68 34.15
N GLU A 45 -2.10 29.22 34.05
CA GLU A 45 -2.43 30.55 33.51
C GLU A 45 -1.84 30.82 32.12
N ARG A 46 -1.51 29.75 31.38
CA ARG A 46 -0.90 29.84 30.04
C ARG A 46 -1.42 28.75 29.13
N LYS A 47 -1.52 29.07 27.85
CA LYS A 47 -1.84 28.12 26.79
C LYS A 47 -0.56 27.46 26.29
N VAL A 48 -0.56 26.14 26.18
CA VAL A 48 0.51 25.39 25.54
C VAL A 48 0.24 25.36 24.03
N ASN A 49 1.24 25.72 23.23
CA ASN A 49 1.17 25.63 21.76
C ASN A 49 2.22 24.62 21.25
N TYR A 50 1.76 23.65 20.45
CA TYR A 50 2.60 22.63 19.83
C TYR A 50 2.86 22.87 18.33
N ASP A 51 2.31 23.91 17.72
CA ASP A 51 2.42 24.19 16.28
C ASP A 51 3.88 24.27 15.83
N LEU A 52 4.70 25.04 16.56
CA LEU A 52 6.14 25.17 16.27
C LEU A 52 6.88 23.83 16.44
N TYR A 53 6.45 23.00 17.40
CA TYR A 53 7.02 21.66 17.58
C TYR A 53 6.69 20.77 16.37
N VAL A 54 5.41 20.74 15.95
CA VAL A 54 4.98 19.97 14.78
C VAL A 54 5.69 20.42 13.52
N GLU A 55 5.79 21.74 13.30
CA GLU A 55 6.51 22.31 12.16
C GLU A 55 7.98 21.90 12.14
N ASN A 56 8.68 22.05 13.27
CA ASN A 56 10.09 21.70 13.36
C ASN A 56 10.32 20.19 13.16
N GLN A 57 9.49 19.35 13.76
CA GLN A 57 9.61 17.89 13.61
C GLN A 57 9.34 17.46 12.18
N THR A 58 8.30 18.01 11.56
CA THR A 58 7.90 17.69 10.17
C THR A 58 8.97 18.13 9.16
N LYS A 59 9.66 19.25 9.43
CA LYS A 59 10.70 19.80 8.54
C LYS A 59 12.10 19.21 8.75
N PHE A 60 12.48 18.93 10.00
CA PHE A 60 13.87 18.64 10.35
C PHE A 60 14.12 17.23 10.90
N VAL A 61 13.08 16.53 11.38
CA VAL A 61 13.22 15.18 11.96
C VAL A 61 12.65 14.13 11.02
N SER A 62 11.45 14.36 10.51
CA SER A 62 10.84 13.50 9.50
C SER A 62 11.44 13.81 8.12
N GLN A 63 12.22 12.87 7.61
CA GLN A 63 12.70 12.88 6.23
C GLN A 63 11.60 12.47 5.24
N ALA A 64 10.52 11.84 5.73
CA ALA A 64 9.37 11.46 4.91
C ALA A 64 8.75 12.66 4.17
N THR A 65 8.69 13.84 4.81
CA THR A 65 8.17 15.07 4.16
C THR A 65 9.05 15.57 3.02
N TRP A 66 10.37 15.42 3.15
CA TRP A 66 11.31 15.76 2.09
C TRP A 66 11.25 14.71 0.98
N PHE A 67 11.20 13.43 1.37
CA PHE A 67 11.09 12.29 0.47
C PHE A 67 9.83 12.38 -0.40
N SER A 68 8.68 12.75 0.16
CA SER A 68 7.44 12.89 -0.61
C SER A 68 7.52 13.94 -1.73
N LYS A 69 8.50 14.85 -1.66
CA LYS A 69 8.77 15.89 -2.67
C LYS A 69 9.93 15.55 -3.58
N SER A 70 10.63 14.44 -3.33
CA SER A 70 11.78 14.01 -4.12
C SER A 70 11.34 13.44 -5.47
N ILE A 71 12.29 13.34 -6.40
CA ILE A 71 12.09 12.70 -7.71
C ILE A 71 11.78 11.21 -7.53
N ASP A 72 12.36 10.57 -6.53
CA ASP A 72 12.14 9.15 -6.24
C ASP A 72 10.68 8.88 -5.87
N CYS A 73 10.06 9.74 -5.06
CA CYS A 73 8.63 9.61 -4.75
C CYS A 73 7.74 10.00 -5.93
N GLN A 74 8.15 10.95 -6.78
CA GLN A 74 7.41 11.27 -8.01
C GLN A 74 7.31 10.06 -8.95
N ASN A 75 8.34 9.21 -9.00
CA ASN A 75 8.30 7.96 -9.77
C ASN A 75 7.30 6.92 -9.19
N LEU A 76 6.87 7.08 -7.94
CA LEU A 76 5.83 6.24 -7.33
C LEU A 76 4.43 6.78 -7.58
N ALA A 77 4.28 8.04 -7.97
CA ALA A 77 2.99 8.66 -8.17
C ALA A 77 2.18 7.91 -9.24
N GLY A 78 0.91 7.61 -8.92
CA GLY A 78 0.02 6.86 -9.80
C GLY A 78 0.28 5.35 -9.90
N LYS A 79 1.35 4.82 -9.28
CA LYS A 79 1.49 3.37 -9.13
C LYS A 79 0.38 2.83 -8.25
N GLU A 80 0.03 1.56 -8.48
CA GLU A 80 -1.03 0.88 -7.74
C GLU A 80 -0.47 0.01 -6.62
N ALA A 81 -1.13 0.07 -5.46
CA ALA A 81 -0.85 -0.76 -4.30
C ALA A 81 -2.11 -1.48 -3.79
N ALA A 82 -1.91 -2.66 -3.22
CA ALA A 82 -2.94 -3.34 -2.41
C ALA A 82 -2.53 -3.30 -0.93
N VAL A 83 -3.49 -3.05 -0.05
CA VAL A 83 -3.27 -2.94 1.40
C VAL A 83 -4.15 -3.95 2.15
N SER A 84 -3.58 -4.68 3.10
CA SER A 84 -4.30 -5.63 3.97
C SER A 84 -3.67 -5.65 5.38
N GLY A 85 -4.48 -5.79 6.43
CA GLY A 85 -3.97 -5.93 7.79
C GLY A 85 -5.03 -5.71 8.87
N ASP A 86 -4.59 -5.49 10.11
CA ASP A 86 -5.51 -4.97 11.12
C ASP A 86 -6.02 -3.58 10.72
N ALA A 87 -7.17 -3.20 11.28
CA ALA A 87 -7.85 -1.96 10.92
C ALA A 87 -6.99 -0.71 11.15
N THR A 88 -6.07 -0.73 12.12
CA THR A 88 -5.24 0.44 12.45
C THR A 88 -4.15 0.65 11.41
N HIS A 89 -3.35 -0.37 11.14
CA HIS A 89 -2.23 -0.30 10.22
C HIS A 89 -2.71 -0.17 8.78
N ALA A 90 -3.72 -0.95 8.37
CA ALA A 90 -4.23 -0.90 7.00
C ALA A 90 -4.82 0.49 6.68
N ALA A 91 -5.60 1.08 7.60
CA ALA A 91 -6.16 2.42 7.39
C ALA A 91 -5.07 3.51 7.37
N ALA A 92 -4.10 3.44 8.28
CA ALA A 92 -3.01 4.40 8.33
C ALA A 92 -2.09 4.33 7.09
N ILE A 93 -1.70 3.12 6.66
CA ILE A 93 -0.89 2.91 5.46
C ILE A 93 -1.64 3.35 4.20
N THR A 94 -2.94 3.05 4.10
CA THR A 94 -3.78 3.55 2.98
C THR A 94 -3.74 5.06 2.89
N LYS A 95 -3.88 5.77 4.03
CA LYS A 95 -3.79 7.24 4.06
C LYS A 95 -2.42 7.75 3.65
N ILE A 96 -1.33 7.13 4.13
CA ILE A 96 0.04 7.53 3.81
C ILE A 96 0.29 7.37 2.31
N LEU A 97 -0.04 6.21 1.74
CA LEU A 97 0.15 5.94 0.31
C LEU A 97 -0.56 7.00 -0.55
N VAL A 98 -1.81 7.32 -0.25
CA VAL A 98 -2.62 8.24 -1.06
C VAL A 98 -2.26 9.70 -0.81
N ARG A 99 -2.29 10.13 0.46
CA ARG A 99 -2.21 11.56 0.82
C ARG A 99 -0.80 12.06 0.97
N GLU A 100 0.14 11.20 1.33
CA GLU A 100 1.54 11.59 1.56
C GLU A 100 2.45 11.21 0.38
N MET A 101 2.12 10.17 -0.39
CA MET A 101 3.01 9.65 -1.44
C MET A 101 2.41 9.65 -2.86
N GLY A 102 1.12 9.97 -3.02
CA GLY A 102 0.46 10.02 -4.35
C GLY A 102 0.30 8.66 -5.03
N ILE A 103 0.35 7.57 -4.28
CA ILE A 103 0.16 6.19 -4.74
C ILE A 103 -1.33 5.87 -4.74
N ARG A 104 -1.82 5.22 -5.79
CA ARG A 104 -3.22 4.77 -5.88
C ARG A 104 -3.37 3.46 -5.12
N VAL A 105 -4.38 3.37 -4.25
CA VAL A 105 -4.69 2.14 -3.53
C VAL A 105 -5.85 1.44 -4.21
N SER A 106 -5.56 0.35 -4.92
CA SER A 106 -6.56 -0.38 -5.69
C SER A 106 -7.51 -1.17 -4.79
N CYS A 107 -6.98 -1.76 -3.72
CA CYS A 107 -7.81 -2.34 -2.67
C CYS A 107 -7.21 -2.10 -1.29
N SER A 108 -8.07 -1.85 -0.31
CA SER A 108 -7.70 -1.75 1.10
C SER A 108 -8.59 -2.67 1.92
N GLY A 109 -7.99 -3.59 2.66
CA GLY A 109 -8.74 -4.58 3.41
C GLY A 109 -8.33 -4.72 4.86
N THR A 110 -9.26 -5.25 5.66
CA THR A 110 -8.98 -5.66 7.04
C THR A 110 -9.66 -6.95 7.42
N TYR A 111 -8.97 -7.73 8.27
CA TYR A 111 -9.54 -8.90 8.92
C TYR A 111 -10.28 -8.57 10.23
N CYS A 112 -10.23 -7.31 10.70
CA CYS A 112 -10.88 -6.90 11.94
C CYS A 112 -12.39 -6.63 11.76
N LYS A 113 -13.19 -7.71 11.68
CA LYS A 113 -14.66 -7.64 11.50
C LYS A 113 -15.41 -6.82 12.55
N HIS A 114 -14.85 -6.65 13.75
CA HIS A 114 -15.46 -5.88 14.83
C HIS A 114 -15.31 -4.36 14.67
N ASP A 115 -14.35 -3.90 13.88
CA ASP A 115 -13.99 -2.48 13.72
C ASP A 115 -14.28 -1.96 12.29
N VAL A 116 -15.17 -2.63 11.56
CA VAL A 116 -15.45 -2.37 10.13
C VAL A 116 -15.96 -0.95 9.87
N GLU A 117 -16.88 -0.46 10.70
CA GLU A 117 -17.46 0.88 10.53
C GLU A 117 -16.36 1.95 10.60
N ARG A 118 -15.49 1.83 11.60
CA ARG A 118 -14.35 2.73 11.78
C ARG A 118 -13.34 2.57 10.65
N PHE A 119 -13.03 1.34 10.23
CA PHE A 119 -12.12 1.12 9.11
C PHE A 119 -12.64 1.79 7.83
N ASN A 120 -13.90 1.55 7.48
CA ASN A 120 -14.55 2.11 6.31
C ASN A 120 -14.49 3.64 6.31
N GLU A 121 -14.84 4.29 7.43
CA GLU A 121 -14.77 5.75 7.55
C GLU A 121 -13.35 6.28 7.26
N GLN A 122 -12.32 5.57 7.70
CA GLN A 122 -10.93 6.02 7.57
C GLN A 122 -10.37 5.83 6.15
N VAL A 123 -10.87 4.86 5.38
CA VAL A 123 -10.39 4.55 4.02
C VAL A 123 -11.35 4.99 2.91
N GLN A 124 -12.54 5.47 3.26
CA GLN A 124 -13.55 5.92 2.30
C GLN A 124 -12.98 7.02 1.38
N GLY A 125 -13.12 6.80 0.07
CA GLY A 125 -12.62 7.72 -0.96
C GLY A 125 -11.10 7.74 -1.12
N LEU A 126 -10.38 6.81 -0.47
CA LEU A 126 -8.93 6.65 -0.61
C LEU A 126 -8.53 5.38 -1.38
N CYS A 127 -9.46 4.45 -1.57
CA CYS A 127 -9.23 3.22 -2.32
C CYS A 127 -10.40 2.89 -3.25
N ASP A 128 -10.14 2.11 -4.30
CA ASP A 128 -11.18 1.73 -5.26
C ASP A 128 -12.12 0.65 -4.70
N GLU A 129 -11.58 -0.28 -3.90
CA GLU A 129 -12.31 -1.41 -3.33
C GLU A 129 -11.93 -1.64 -1.86
N ILE A 130 -12.94 -1.87 -1.01
CA ILE A 130 -12.75 -2.20 0.41
C ILE A 130 -13.08 -3.67 0.64
N ILE A 131 -12.19 -4.39 1.32
CA ILE A 131 -12.31 -5.84 1.53
C ILE A 131 -12.32 -6.15 3.03
N ILE A 132 -13.40 -6.78 3.52
CA ILE A 132 -13.51 -7.18 4.93
C ILE A 132 -13.57 -8.70 4.99
N THR A 133 -12.42 -9.32 5.24
CA THR A 133 -12.34 -10.79 5.26
C THR A 133 -11.19 -11.28 6.15
N GLU A 134 -11.41 -12.45 6.75
CA GLU A 134 -10.36 -13.22 7.44
C GLU A 134 -9.81 -14.34 6.54
N ASP A 135 -10.42 -14.53 5.36
CA ASP A 135 -10.02 -15.55 4.40
C ASP A 135 -8.87 -15.03 3.53
N HIS A 136 -7.69 -15.61 3.70
CA HIS A 136 -6.51 -15.26 2.91
C HIS A 136 -6.65 -15.63 1.43
N THR A 137 -7.55 -16.55 1.06
CA THR A 137 -7.77 -16.93 -0.34
C THR A 137 -8.49 -15.82 -1.10
N GLU A 138 -9.52 -15.22 -0.50
CA GLU A 138 -10.27 -14.08 -1.06
C GLU A 138 -9.37 -12.86 -1.28
N ILE A 139 -8.50 -12.56 -0.30
CA ILE A 139 -7.48 -11.50 -0.43
C ILE A 139 -6.52 -11.84 -1.57
N GLY A 140 -6.05 -13.09 -1.64
CA GLY A 140 -5.14 -13.55 -2.68
C GLY A 140 -5.73 -13.44 -4.09
N ASP A 141 -6.98 -13.86 -4.26
CA ASP A 141 -7.69 -13.77 -5.54
C ASP A 141 -7.93 -12.32 -5.95
N THR A 142 -8.21 -11.45 -4.98
CA THR A 142 -8.36 -10.02 -5.25
C THR A 142 -7.05 -9.37 -5.66
N ILE A 143 -5.95 -9.65 -4.95
CA ILE A 143 -4.62 -9.16 -5.32
C ILE A 143 -4.23 -9.67 -6.71
N ALA A 144 -4.46 -10.95 -7.00
CA ALA A 144 -4.20 -11.54 -8.32
C ALA A 144 -5.09 -10.97 -9.43
N ARG A 145 -6.31 -10.51 -9.09
CA ARG A 145 -7.20 -9.84 -10.04
C ARG A 145 -6.72 -8.43 -10.38
N VAL A 146 -6.29 -7.70 -9.36
CA VAL A 146 -5.91 -6.27 -9.42
C VAL A 146 -4.49 -6.08 -9.98
N GLU A 147 -3.58 -7.02 -9.69
CA GLU A 147 -2.17 -6.99 -10.09
C GLU A 147 -1.49 -5.67 -9.72
N PRO A 148 -1.43 -5.32 -8.42
CA PRO A 148 -0.79 -4.09 -7.96
C PRO A 148 0.73 -4.15 -8.18
N SER A 149 1.38 -2.99 -8.22
CA SER A 149 2.85 -2.92 -8.31
C SER A 149 3.56 -3.25 -6.98
N ALA A 150 2.87 -3.10 -5.85
CA ALA A 150 3.35 -3.54 -4.54
C ALA A 150 2.19 -3.91 -3.61
N ILE A 151 2.47 -4.78 -2.63
CA ILE A 151 1.51 -5.21 -1.61
C ILE A 151 2.00 -4.75 -0.23
N PHE A 152 1.10 -4.19 0.57
CA PHE A 152 1.37 -3.84 1.97
C PHE A 152 0.43 -4.63 2.87
N GLY A 153 0.97 -5.68 3.49
CA GLY A 153 0.16 -6.75 4.05
C GLY A 153 0.67 -7.34 5.36
N THR A 154 0.17 -8.52 5.70
CA THR A 154 0.71 -9.38 6.74
C THR A 154 1.74 -10.33 6.15
N GLN A 155 2.26 -11.29 6.94
CA GLN A 155 3.07 -12.36 6.36
C GLN A 155 2.31 -13.24 5.37
N MET A 156 0.98 -13.35 5.48
CA MET A 156 0.19 -14.14 4.53
C MET A 156 0.23 -13.49 3.14
N GLU A 157 0.01 -12.18 3.05
CA GLU A 157 0.14 -11.43 1.80
C GLU A 157 1.56 -11.47 1.23
N ARG A 158 2.59 -11.54 2.08
CA ARG A 158 3.96 -11.74 1.58
C ARG A 158 4.12 -13.10 0.88
N HIS A 159 3.48 -14.15 1.37
CA HIS A 159 3.47 -15.45 0.69
C HIS A 159 2.67 -15.42 -0.61
N ILE A 160 1.55 -14.69 -0.64
CA ILE A 160 0.76 -14.45 -1.85
C ILE A 160 1.62 -13.72 -2.89
N GLY A 161 2.22 -12.59 -2.53
CA GLY A 161 3.10 -11.79 -3.39
C GLY A 161 4.23 -12.61 -4.00
N LYS A 162 4.89 -13.48 -3.21
CA LYS A 162 5.91 -14.41 -3.73
C LYS A 162 5.40 -15.39 -4.79
N ARG A 163 4.13 -15.80 -4.73
CA ARG A 163 3.55 -16.74 -5.71
C ARG A 163 3.22 -16.07 -7.04
N ILE A 164 2.89 -14.78 -6.99
CA ILE A 164 2.48 -13.99 -8.16
C ILE A 164 3.54 -12.96 -8.58
N ASP A 165 4.74 -13.04 -8.01
CA ASP A 165 5.89 -12.18 -8.30
C ASP A 165 5.64 -10.69 -8.09
N ILE A 166 4.96 -10.35 -6.99
CA ILE A 166 4.70 -8.97 -6.57
C ILE A 166 5.40 -8.71 -5.23
N PRO A 167 6.21 -7.64 -5.12
CA PRO A 167 6.91 -7.32 -3.88
C PRO A 167 5.93 -6.96 -2.76
N CYS A 168 6.28 -7.33 -1.53
CA CYS A 168 5.42 -7.12 -0.38
C CYS A 168 6.17 -6.58 0.84
N GLY A 169 5.68 -5.44 1.37
CA GLY A 169 6.05 -4.88 2.66
C GLY A 169 5.09 -5.36 3.76
N VAL A 170 5.62 -5.88 4.86
CA VAL A 170 4.80 -6.35 5.99
C VAL A 170 4.51 -5.19 6.94
N ILE A 171 3.23 -4.86 7.11
CA ILE A 171 2.76 -3.69 7.88
C ILE A 171 1.96 -4.05 9.14
N SER A 172 1.45 -5.27 9.24
CA SER A 172 0.56 -5.69 10.34
C SER A 172 0.76 -7.16 10.68
N SER A 173 0.31 -7.54 11.88
CA SER A 173 0.22 -8.94 12.30
C SER A 173 -0.83 -9.69 11.46
N PRO A 174 -0.71 -11.03 11.28
CA PRO A 174 0.35 -11.91 11.78
C PRO A 174 1.71 -11.68 11.11
N VAL A 175 2.78 -11.81 11.91
CA VAL A 175 4.17 -11.56 11.49
C VAL A 175 5.12 -12.72 11.85
N HIS A 176 6.33 -12.70 11.28
CA HIS A 176 7.43 -13.63 11.62
C HIS A 176 8.52 -12.91 12.42
N ILE A 177 9.51 -13.67 12.92
CA ILE A 177 10.63 -13.15 13.72
C ILE A 177 11.39 -11.98 13.05
N GLN A 178 11.40 -11.92 11.71
CA GLN A 178 12.01 -10.82 10.95
C GLN A 178 11.38 -9.45 11.24
N ASN A 179 10.12 -9.43 11.67
CA ASN A 179 9.39 -8.22 12.05
C ASN A 179 9.54 -7.86 13.53
N PHE A 180 10.39 -8.59 14.27
CA PHE A 180 10.85 -8.22 15.61
C PHE A 180 12.35 -7.87 15.56
N PRO A 181 12.72 -6.77 14.88
CA PRO A 181 14.11 -6.39 14.71
C PRO A 181 14.73 -5.96 16.05
N SER A 182 16.03 -6.24 16.23
CA SER A 182 16.80 -5.68 17.35
C SER A 182 17.02 -4.17 17.23
N GLY A 183 16.94 -3.64 16.00
CA GLY A 183 17.07 -2.22 15.71
C GLY A 183 15.77 -1.45 15.95
N TYR A 184 15.90 -0.14 16.16
CA TYR A 184 14.75 0.75 16.36
C TYR A 184 13.98 0.95 15.06
N ARG A 185 12.81 0.29 14.93
CA ARG A 185 11.91 0.40 13.76
C ARG A 185 10.47 0.68 14.17
N PRO A 186 10.18 1.86 14.73
CA PRO A 186 8.81 2.22 15.08
C PRO A 186 7.97 2.40 13.81
N PHE A 187 6.66 2.21 13.92
CA PHE A 187 5.68 2.68 12.93
C PHE A 187 5.01 3.99 13.36
N LEU A 188 5.17 4.39 14.63
CA LEU A 188 4.51 5.55 15.22
C LEU A 188 5.46 6.74 15.35
N GLY A 189 4.88 7.94 15.32
CA GLY A 189 5.59 9.20 15.48
C GLY A 189 6.51 9.53 14.30
N TYR A 190 7.32 10.59 14.43
CA TYR A 190 8.13 11.12 13.34
C TYR A 190 9.19 10.14 12.83
N GLU A 191 9.88 9.40 13.70
CA GLU A 191 10.80 8.35 13.22
C GLU A 191 10.06 7.22 12.52
N GLY A 192 8.83 6.90 12.97
CA GLY A 192 7.99 5.92 12.28
C GLY A 192 7.64 6.33 10.85
N THR A 193 7.51 7.63 10.59
CA THR A 193 7.31 8.12 9.20
C THR A 193 8.51 7.78 8.30
N ASN A 194 9.74 7.91 8.81
CA ASN A 194 10.95 7.56 8.05
C ASN A 194 10.98 6.06 7.73
N GLN A 195 10.73 5.22 8.74
CA GLN A 195 10.71 3.77 8.58
C GLN A 195 9.61 3.30 7.60
N ILE A 196 8.44 3.94 7.63
CA ILE A 196 7.35 3.63 6.68
C ILE A 196 7.72 4.08 5.26
N SER A 197 8.30 5.27 5.08
CA SER A 197 8.75 5.72 3.76
C SER A 197 9.79 4.78 3.16
N ASP A 198 10.78 4.35 3.95
CA ASP A 198 11.78 3.38 3.52
C ASP A 198 11.14 2.03 3.16
N LEU A 199 10.20 1.54 3.98
CA LEU A 199 9.48 0.30 3.70
C LEU A 199 8.73 0.37 2.36
N ILE A 200 8.00 1.47 2.13
CA ILE A 200 7.22 1.68 0.91
C ILE A 200 8.15 1.76 -0.30
N TYR A 201 9.15 2.65 -0.25
CA TYR A 201 10.09 2.85 -1.35
C TYR A 201 10.81 1.55 -1.73
N ASN A 202 11.38 0.84 -0.75
CA ASN A 202 12.08 -0.41 -1.00
C ASN A 202 11.17 -1.49 -1.58
N SER A 203 9.88 -1.52 -1.20
CA SER A 203 8.93 -2.47 -1.75
C SER A 203 8.67 -2.21 -3.24
N PHE A 204 8.55 -0.95 -3.66
CA PHE A 204 8.37 -0.63 -5.08
C PHE A 204 9.66 -0.79 -5.89
N ASN A 205 10.80 -0.45 -5.33
CA ASN A 205 12.08 -0.51 -6.04
C ASN A 205 12.57 -1.94 -6.25
N LEU A 206 12.40 -2.85 -5.29
CA LEU A 206 12.76 -4.26 -5.49
C LEU A 206 12.10 -4.82 -6.77
N GLY A 207 10.80 -4.53 -6.96
CA GLY A 207 10.09 -4.97 -8.17
C GLY A 207 10.62 -4.34 -9.47
N MET A 208 11.20 -3.14 -9.40
CA MET A 208 11.83 -2.50 -10.55
C MET A 208 13.23 -3.04 -10.84
N GLU A 209 14.03 -3.30 -9.80
CA GLU A 209 15.40 -3.81 -9.90
C GLU A 209 15.45 -5.27 -10.38
N ASP A 210 14.58 -6.13 -9.85
CA ASP A 210 14.44 -7.52 -10.31
C ASP A 210 14.08 -7.53 -11.80
N HIS A 211 13.22 -6.62 -12.23
CA HIS A 211 12.89 -6.49 -13.65
C HIS A 211 14.06 -6.00 -14.51
N LEU A 212 14.80 -4.98 -14.08
CA LEU A 212 15.96 -4.50 -14.83
C LEU A 212 16.97 -5.64 -15.02
N SER A 213 17.14 -6.47 -14.00
CA SER A 213 17.98 -7.67 -14.09
C SER A 213 17.47 -8.64 -15.16
N ASP A 214 16.16 -8.91 -15.23
CA ASP A 214 15.58 -9.76 -16.28
C ASP A 214 15.81 -9.23 -17.70
N VAL A 215 15.63 -7.91 -17.92
CA VAL A 215 15.77 -7.28 -19.25
C VAL A 215 17.20 -7.32 -19.75
N PHE A 216 18.16 -7.09 -18.86
CA PHE A 216 19.57 -7.04 -19.20
C PHE A 216 20.28 -8.40 -19.09
N GLY A 217 19.54 -9.50 -18.88
CA GLY A 217 20.06 -10.87 -18.90
C GLY A 217 20.81 -11.28 -17.63
N GLY A 218 20.29 -10.89 -16.47
CA GLY A 218 20.83 -11.18 -15.13
C GLY A 218 20.93 -12.67 -14.79
N HIS A 219 21.63 -12.97 -13.69
CA HIS A 219 22.07 -14.33 -13.33
C HIS A 219 20.98 -15.21 -12.69
N ASP A 220 19.87 -14.64 -12.26
CA ASP A 220 18.74 -15.38 -11.66
C ASP A 220 17.68 -15.69 -12.70
N THR A 221 17.97 -16.63 -13.61
CA THR A 221 16.95 -17.24 -14.48
C THR A 221 16.04 -18.16 -13.67
N LYS A 222 15.28 -17.61 -12.72
CA LYS A 222 14.15 -18.35 -12.15
C LYS A 222 13.11 -18.46 -13.24
N GLU A 223 12.91 -19.68 -13.75
CA GLU A 223 11.77 -20.00 -14.59
C GLU A 223 10.51 -19.48 -13.90
N VAL A 224 9.92 -18.41 -14.46
CA VAL A 224 8.68 -17.81 -13.98
C VAL A 224 7.58 -18.84 -14.18
N ASN A 225 7.38 -19.67 -13.17
CA ASN A 225 6.32 -20.64 -13.14
C ASN A 225 5.04 -19.85 -12.83
N THR A 226 4.45 -19.25 -13.86
CA THR A 226 3.17 -18.54 -13.81
C THR A 226 2.07 -19.54 -13.44
N LYS A 227 2.01 -19.95 -12.18
CA LYS A 227 0.89 -20.70 -11.64
C LYS A 227 -0.23 -19.71 -11.37
N SER A 228 -0.91 -19.36 -12.45
CA SER A 228 -2.26 -18.79 -12.46
C SER A 228 -3.13 -19.55 -11.47
N LEU A 229 -3.71 -18.85 -10.49
CA LEU A 229 -4.65 -19.42 -9.52
C LEU A 229 -6.04 -19.73 -10.12
N SER A 230 -6.27 -19.43 -11.40
CA SER A 230 -7.56 -19.67 -12.08
C SER A 230 -7.45 -20.73 -13.18
N THR A 231 -8.38 -21.69 -13.15
CA THR A 231 -8.51 -22.86 -14.04
C THR A 231 -9.42 -22.64 -15.26
N ASP A 232 -9.88 -21.43 -15.54
CA ASP A 232 -10.80 -21.15 -16.65
C ASP A 232 -10.18 -20.22 -17.70
N ARG A 233 -9.47 -20.78 -18.69
CA ARG A 233 -9.13 -20.08 -19.93
C ARG A 233 -9.71 -20.82 -21.13
N LYS A 234 -10.72 -20.23 -21.77
CA LYS A 234 -10.86 -20.33 -23.23
C LYS A 234 -9.72 -19.48 -23.80
N ASP A 235 -8.65 -20.13 -24.21
CA ASP A 235 -7.42 -19.51 -24.67
C ASP A 235 -7.64 -18.68 -25.94
N ILE A 236 -7.10 -17.46 -25.92
CA ILE A 236 -6.85 -16.66 -27.12
C ILE A 236 -5.40 -16.94 -27.49
N ASP A 237 -5.15 -17.26 -28.76
CA ASP A 237 -3.82 -17.57 -29.24
C ASP A 237 -2.97 -16.29 -29.35
N TRP A 238 -1.73 -16.34 -28.86
CA TRP A 238 -0.74 -15.28 -29.00
C TRP A 238 0.22 -15.62 -30.13
N SER A 239 0.52 -14.65 -31.00
CA SER A 239 1.57 -14.85 -32.01
C SER A 239 2.96 -14.91 -31.34
N LEU A 240 3.91 -15.62 -31.96
CA LEU A 240 5.27 -15.77 -31.42
C LEU A 240 5.97 -14.40 -31.25
N GLU A 241 5.69 -13.46 -32.16
CA GLU A 241 6.21 -12.10 -32.10
C GLU A 241 5.60 -11.33 -30.92
N ALA A 242 4.30 -11.49 -30.67
CA ALA A 242 3.60 -10.85 -29.55
C ALA A 242 4.08 -11.40 -28.20
N GLU A 243 4.32 -12.71 -28.08
CA GLU A 243 4.90 -13.30 -26.87
C GLU A 243 6.33 -12.80 -26.62
N SER A 244 7.13 -12.67 -27.67
CA SER A 244 8.49 -12.12 -27.59
C SER A 244 8.48 -10.66 -27.13
N GLU A 245 7.54 -9.86 -27.65
CA GLU A 245 7.39 -8.46 -27.24
C GLU A 245 6.87 -8.34 -25.81
N LEU A 246 5.93 -9.20 -25.39
CA LEU A 246 5.43 -9.26 -24.01
C LEU A 246 6.54 -9.61 -23.01
N LYS A 247 7.51 -10.45 -23.39
CA LYS A 247 8.68 -10.78 -22.54
C LYS A 247 9.56 -9.57 -22.26
N LYS A 248 9.62 -8.59 -23.17
CA LYS A 248 10.37 -7.33 -22.97
C LYS A 248 9.71 -6.40 -21.95
N ILE A 249 8.44 -6.61 -21.63
CA ILE A 249 7.66 -5.77 -20.72
C ILE A 249 7.98 -6.11 -19.25
N PRO A 250 8.00 -5.12 -18.33
CA PRO A 250 8.22 -5.35 -16.92
C PRO A 250 7.34 -6.37 -16.23
N GLY A 251 7.92 -7.35 -15.52
CA GLY A 251 7.20 -8.45 -14.86
C GLY A 251 6.02 -7.97 -14.03
N PHE A 252 6.23 -6.95 -13.20
CA PHE A 252 5.22 -6.34 -12.33
C PHE A 252 4.05 -5.64 -13.07
N VAL A 253 4.19 -5.30 -14.36
CA VAL A 253 3.07 -4.83 -15.21
C VAL A 253 2.73 -5.82 -16.34
N ARG A 254 3.53 -6.86 -16.55
CA ARG A 254 3.41 -7.81 -17.66
C ARG A 254 2.10 -8.59 -17.56
N GLY A 255 1.74 -9.05 -16.37
CA GLY A 255 0.45 -9.70 -16.11
C GLY A 255 -0.73 -8.79 -16.51
N LYS A 256 -0.68 -7.54 -16.04
CA LYS A 256 -1.71 -6.53 -16.31
C LYS A 256 -1.83 -6.18 -17.78
N ILE A 257 -0.70 -6.03 -18.47
CA ILE A 257 -0.67 -5.76 -19.92
C ILE A 257 -1.18 -6.97 -20.70
N LYS A 258 -0.78 -8.19 -20.33
CA LYS A 258 -1.29 -9.42 -20.95
C LYS A 258 -2.82 -9.49 -20.83
N LYS A 259 -3.35 -9.29 -19.62
CA LYS A 259 -4.78 -9.33 -19.33
C LYS A 259 -5.55 -8.21 -20.04
N ASN A 260 -5.05 -6.97 -20.03
CA ASN A 260 -5.67 -5.85 -20.74
C ASN A 260 -5.71 -6.11 -22.25
N THR A 261 -4.65 -6.68 -22.81
CA THR A 261 -4.59 -7.05 -24.22
C THR A 261 -5.57 -8.17 -24.55
N GLU A 262 -5.68 -9.21 -23.70
CA GLU A 262 -6.68 -10.28 -23.84
C GLU A 262 -8.12 -9.74 -23.73
N VAL A 263 -8.40 -8.83 -22.81
CA VAL A 263 -9.72 -8.18 -22.67
C VAL A 263 -10.03 -7.33 -23.91
N PHE A 264 -9.05 -6.56 -24.40
CA PHE A 264 -9.19 -5.77 -25.62
C PHE A 264 -9.47 -6.66 -26.85
N ALA A 265 -8.74 -7.77 -26.99
CA ALA A 265 -8.95 -8.73 -28.07
C ALA A 265 -10.37 -9.33 -28.02
N LYS A 266 -10.85 -9.73 -26.83
CA LYS A 266 -12.23 -10.22 -26.64
C LYS A 266 -13.28 -9.17 -27.03
N GLN A 267 -13.10 -7.91 -26.60
CA GLN A 267 -14.05 -6.84 -26.90
C GLN A 267 -14.14 -6.53 -28.40
N ASN A 268 -13.05 -6.71 -29.15
CA ASN A 268 -12.99 -6.46 -30.58
C ASN A 268 -13.16 -7.73 -31.43
N ASN A 269 -13.53 -8.87 -30.82
CA ASN A 269 -13.66 -10.18 -31.49
C ASN A 269 -12.41 -10.60 -32.27
N ILE A 270 -11.23 -10.29 -31.73
CA ILE A 270 -9.94 -10.69 -32.29
C ILE A 270 -9.56 -12.07 -31.72
N SER A 271 -9.30 -13.03 -32.60
CA SER A 271 -8.98 -14.42 -32.23
C SER A 271 -7.49 -14.67 -31.99
N GLU A 272 -6.61 -13.84 -32.56
CA GLU A 272 -5.15 -13.95 -32.43
C GLU A 272 -4.56 -12.60 -31.98
N ILE A 273 -3.76 -12.62 -30.91
CA ILE A 273 -3.09 -11.43 -30.40
C ILE A 273 -1.74 -11.28 -31.12
N THR A 274 -1.67 -10.30 -32.02
CA THR A 274 -0.44 -9.86 -32.68
C THR A 274 0.17 -8.64 -31.98
N VAL A 275 1.39 -8.27 -32.36
CA VAL A 275 2.10 -7.09 -31.83
C VAL A 275 1.28 -5.80 -32.00
N ASP A 276 0.60 -5.65 -33.15
CA ASP A 276 -0.25 -4.48 -33.43
C ASP A 276 -1.43 -4.38 -32.46
N VAL A 277 -2.05 -5.53 -32.12
CA VAL A 277 -3.16 -5.59 -31.14
C VAL A 277 -2.67 -5.19 -29.75
N MET A 278 -1.44 -5.58 -29.38
CA MET A 278 -0.83 -5.20 -28.11
C MET A 278 -0.60 -3.69 -28.01
N TYR A 279 -0.11 -3.05 -29.09
CA TYR A 279 0.06 -1.59 -29.12
C TYR A 279 -1.29 -0.85 -29.13
N ALA A 280 -2.27 -1.33 -29.89
CA ALA A 280 -3.62 -0.76 -29.90
C ALA A 280 -4.30 -0.82 -28.52
N ALA A 281 -4.13 -1.94 -27.79
CA ALA A 281 -4.62 -2.09 -26.42
C ALA A 281 -3.94 -1.12 -25.44
N LYS A 282 -2.63 -0.88 -25.62
CA LYS A 282 -1.86 0.07 -24.82
C LYS A 282 -2.32 1.50 -25.04
N GLU A 283 -2.52 1.92 -26.29
CA GLU A 283 -3.01 3.28 -26.62
C GLU A 283 -4.38 3.54 -26.00
N LYS A 284 -5.30 2.56 -26.06
CA LYS A 284 -6.63 2.69 -25.46
C LYS A 284 -6.61 2.70 -23.92
N SER A 285 -5.63 2.06 -23.29
CA SER A 285 -5.47 2.07 -21.82
C SER A 285 -4.77 3.33 -21.30
N SER A 286 -4.19 4.13 -22.19
CA SER A 286 -3.48 5.38 -21.87
C SER A 286 -4.37 6.63 -21.98
N LEU A 287 -5.62 6.44 -22.43
CA LEU A 287 -6.71 7.42 -22.51
C LEU A 287 -7.65 7.25 -21.31
#